data_AF-A0AAV2LB36-F1
#
_entry.id   AF-A0AAV2LB36-F1
#
_cell.length_a   1.000
_cell.length_b   1.000
_cell.length_c   1.000
_cell.angle_alpha   90.00
_cell.angle_beta   90.00
_cell.angle_gamma   90.00
#
_symmetry.space_group_name_H-M   'P 1'
#
loop_
_entity.id
_entity.type
_entity.pdbx_description
1 polymer ?
#
loop_
_entity_poly.entity_id
_entity_poly.type
_entity_poly.pdbx_seq_one_letter_code
_entity_poly.pdbx_strand_id
1 'polypeptide(L)'
;MVRSLQHIHMVRSLEYIHMVGSLEHIHMVRSLEHIHMVRSLKNTHMVRSLKHIHMVRNLKHIHMVRSLKLIHMVRSLKHIHMVRSLKHIHMVRSLKHIHMVRSLKHIHMVRSLKHIHMVRSLEHITWSAA
;
A
#
# COMPACT_ATOMS: atom_id res chain seq x y z
N MET A 1 3.72 -18.24 -10.89
CA MET A 1 2.50 -17.74 -10.22
C MET A 1 2.42 -18.38 -8.85
N VAL A 2 2.37 -17.60 -7.77
CA VAL A 2 2.23 -18.14 -6.41
C VAL A 2 0.75 -18.09 -6.02
N ARG A 3 0.13 -19.25 -5.78
CA ARG A 3 -1.30 -19.31 -5.45
C ARG A 3 -1.57 -18.78 -4.04
N SER A 4 -0.80 -19.24 -3.06
CA SER A 4 -0.97 -18.85 -1.65
C SER A 4 0.32 -19.02 -0.86
N LEU A 5 0.66 -18.04 0.00
CA LEU A 5 1.59 -18.22 1.11
C LEU A 5 0.94 -17.75 2.40
N GLN A 6 1.10 -18.53 3.47
CA GLN A 6 0.51 -18.20 4.77
C GLN A 6 1.42 -17.26 5.58
N HIS A 7 2.72 -17.58 5.66
CA HIS A 7 3.66 -16.82 6.50
C HIS A 7 4.95 -16.48 5.75
N ILE A 8 5.33 -15.20 5.84
CA ILE A 8 6.64 -14.69 5.44
C ILE A 8 7.20 -13.90 6.63
N HIS A 9 8.31 -14.38 7.19
CA HIS A 9 8.93 -13.75 8.36
C HIS A 9 9.83 -12.57 7.97
N MET A 10 10.89 -12.83 7.20
CA MET A 10 11.84 -11.79 6.81
C MET A 10 12.20 -11.90 5.33
N VAL A 11 12.05 -10.79 4.62
CA VAL A 11 12.59 -10.60 3.27
C VAL A 11 13.53 -9.42 3.30
N ARG A 12 14.83 -9.67 3.07
CA ARG A 12 15.84 -8.61 3.01
C ARG A 12 15.71 -7.80 1.73
N SER A 13 15.67 -8.48 0.60
CA SER A 13 15.53 -7.86 -0.72
C SER A 13 14.85 -8.84 -1.64
N LEU A 14 13.89 -8.33 -2.42
CA LEU A 14 13.32 -9.07 -3.53
C LEU A 14 13.01 -8.07 -4.65
N GLU A 15 13.43 -8.41 -5.86
CA GLU A 15 13.36 -7.50 -7.00
C GLU A 15 11.97 -7.52 -7.63
N TYR A 16 11.45 -8.70 -7.99
CA TYR A 16 10.19 -8.83 -8.71
C TYR A 16 9.20 -9.82 -8.06
N ILE A 17 8.00 -9.33 -7.78
CA ILE A 17 6.82 -10.15 -7.52
C ILE A 17 5.84 -9.95 -8.67
N HIS A 18 5.60 -11.01 -9.45
CA HIS A 18 4.69 -10.90 -10.59
C HIS A 18 3.22 -11.11 -10.18
N MET A 19 2.84 -12.34 -9.82
CA MET A 19 1.47 -12.70 -9.48
C MET A 19 1.41 -13.52 -8.20
N VAL A 20 0.72 -12.96 -7.21
CA VAL A 20 0.40 -13.65 -5.95
C VAL A 20 -1.11 -13.61 -5.70
N GLY A 21 -1.70 -14.80 -5.54
CA GLY A 21 -3.11 -14.98 -5.25
C GLY A 21 -3.47 -14.50 -3.84
N SER A 22 -2.85 -15.08 -2.82
CA SER A 22 -3.05 -14.67 -1.43
C SER A 22 -1.75 -14.69 -0.61
N LEU A 23 -1.59 -13.66 0.23
CA LEU A 23 -0.61 -13.59 1.32
C LEU A 23 -1.33 -13.29 2.62
N GLU A 24 -1.15 -14.11 3.64
CA GLU A 24 -1.82 -13.88 4.93
C GLU A 24 -0.99 -13.00 5.86
N HIS A 25 0.25 -13.41 6.17
CA HIS A 25 1.09 -12.72 7.15
C HIS A 25 2.47 -12.41 6.57
N ILE A 26 2.82 -11.13 6.57
CA ILE A 26 4.17 -10.64 6.27
C ILE A 26 4.66 -9.81 7.45
N HIS A 27 5.72 -10.25 8.11
CA HIS A 27 6.27 -9.54 9.27
C HIS A 27 7.19 -8.41 8.84
N MET A 28 8.27 -8.72 8.13
CA MET A 28 9.29 -7.74 7.76
C MET A 28 9.72 -7.84 6.31
N VAL A 29 9.65 -6.72 5.62
CA VAL A 29 10.21 -6.52 4.29
C VAL A 29 11.11 -5.29 4.33
N ARG A 30 12.41 -5.47 4.08
CA ARG A 30 13.35 -4.36 4.00
C ARG A 30 13.27 -3.65 2.65
N SER A 31 13.34 -4.36 1.53
CA SER A 31 13.15 -3.74 0.22
C SER A 31 12.42 -4.64 -0.78
N LEU A 32 11.42 -4.08 -1.44
CA LEU A 32 10.86 -4.62 -2.68
C LEU A 32 10.89 -3.58 -3.79
N GLU A 33 11.32 -3.99 -4.97
CA GLU A 33 11.38 -3.08 -6.11
C GLU A 33 10.07 -3.05 -6.86
N HIS A 34 9.62 -4.18 -7.40
CA HIS A 34 8.47 -4.24 -8.29
C HIS A 34 7.47 -5.30 -7.86
N ILE A 35 6.21 -4.88 -7.71
CA ILE A 35 5.06 -5.75 -7.51
C ILE A 35 4.06 -5.48 -8.63
N HIS A 36 3.79 -6.47 -9.48
CA HIS A 36 2.86 -6.33 -10.59
C HIS A 36 1.41 -6.56 -10.14
N MET A 37 1.11 -7.71 -9.53
CA MET A 37 -0.26 -8.04 -9.11
C MET A 37 -0.31 -8.79 -7.78
N VAL A 38 -1.09 -8.23 -6.85
CA VAL A 38 -1.48 -8.90 -5.60
C VAL A 38 -3.01 -8.90 -5.49
N ARG A 39 -3.61 -10.09 -5.49
CA ARG A 39 -5.07 -10.22 -5.37
C ARG A 39 -5.55 -10.03 -3.93
N SER A 40 -4.84 -10.56 -2.94
CA SER A 40 -5.21 -10.38 -1.54
C SER A 40 -3.99 -10.41 -0.63
N LEU A 41 -3.89 -9.40 0.23
CA LEU A 41 -2.94 -9.39 1.33
C LEU A 41 -3.68 -8.99 2.63
N LYS A 42 -3.57 -9.83 3.65
CA LYS A 42 -4.29 -9.63 4.93
C LYS A 42 -3.48 -8.72 5.87
N ASN A 43 -2.34 -9.18 6.35
CA ASN A 43 -1.60 -8.52 7.42
C ASN A 43 -0.15 -8.28 7.01
N THR A 44 0.26 -7.01 6.95
CA THR A 44 1.66 -6.60 6.78
C THR A 44 2.08 -5.70 7.93
N HIS A 45 3.12 -6.08 8.67
CA HIS A 45 3.62 -5.28 9.79
C HIS A 45 4.56 -4.18 9.35
N MET A 46 5.71 -4.52 8.77
CA MET A 46 6.75 -3.55 8.47
C MET A 46 7.23 -3.66 7.04
N VAL A 47 7.12 -2.56 6.31
CA VAL A 47 7.78 -2.38 5.03
C VAL A 47 8.63 -1.12 5.04
N ARG A 48 9.94 -1.29 4.86
CA ARG A 48 10.87 -0.14 4.88
C ARG A 48 10.86 0.60 3.54
N SER A 49 10.93 -0.11 2.41
CA SER A 49 10.86 0.53 1.09
C SER A 49 10.16 -0.31 0.04
N LEU A 50 9.22 0.33 -0.66
CA LEU A 50 8.58 -0.17 -1.88
C LEU A 50 8.80 0.85 -3.00
N LYS A 51 9.39 0.44 -4.14
CA LYS A 51 9.52 1.35 -5.28
C LYS A 51 8.21 1.40 -6.08
N HIS A 52 7.76 0.28 -6.64
CA HIS A 52 6.64 0.25 -7.59
C HIS A 52 5.62 -0.84 -7.27
N ILE A 53 4.35 -0.45 -7.25
CA ILE A 53 3.21 -1.36 -7.18
C ILE A 53 2.23 -1.02 -8.30
N HIS A 54 1.97 -1.97 -9.19
CA HIS A 54 1.07 -1.74 -10.30
C HIS A 54 -0.40 -1.97 -9.89
N MET A 55 -0.73 -3.14 -9.36
CA MET A 55 -2.11 -3.45 -8.97
C MET A 55 -2.21 -4.17 -7.63
N VAL A 56 -3.06 -3.62 -6.75
CA VAL A 56 -3.51 -4.33 -5.56
C VAL A 56 -5.03 -4.31 -5.46
N ARG A 57 -5.62 -5.51 -5.40
CA ARG A 57 -7.08 -5.62 -5.31
C ARG A 57 -7.56 -5.40 -3.87
N ASN A 58 -7.03 -6.14 -2.90
CA ASN A 58 -7.47 -6.06 -1.51
C ASN A 58 -6.28 -6.04 -0.54
N LEU A 59 -6.22 -4.99 0.29
CA LEU A 59 -5.34 -4.87 1.45
C LEU A 59 -6.18 -4.67 2.72
N LYS A 60 -6.02 -5.53 3.72
CA LYS A 60 -6.73 -5.35 5.00
C LYS A 60 -5.95 -4.46 5.96
N HIS A 61 -4.80 -4.91 6.47
CA HIS A 61 -4.06 -4.22 7.52
C HIS A 61 -2.60 -4.02 7.12
N ILE A 62 -2.18 -2.76 7.18
CA ILE A 62 -0.78 -2.35 7.06
C ILE A 62 -0.43 -1.51 8.29
N HIS A 63 0.53 -1.96 9.09
CA HIS A 63 0.93 -1.20 10.28
C HIS A 63 1.91 -0.08 9.94
N MET A 64 3.02 -0.39 9.26
CA MET A 64 4.06 0.59 8.99
C MET A 64 4.61 0.50 7.58
N VAL A 65 4.57 1.62 6.86
CA VAL A 65 5.31 1.84 5.62
C VAL A 65 6.19 3.06 5.78
N ARG A 66 7.52 2.87 5.71
CA ARG A 66 8.45 4.00 5.81
C ARG A 66 8.55 4.77 4.49
N SER A 67 8.61 4.09 3.36
CA SER A 67 8.69 4.76 2.06
C SER A 67 8.00 3.97 0.97
N LEU A 68 7.19 4.69 0.19
CA LEU A 68 6.58 4.20 -1.02
C LEU A 68 6.76 5.25 -2.13
N LYS A 69 7.30 4.85 -3.28
CA LYS A 69 7.45 5.77 -4.42
C LYS A 69 6.18 5.83 -5.27
N LEU A 70 5.80 4.75 -5.95
CA LEU A 70 4.68 4.74 -6.89
C LEU A 70 3.68 3.60 -6.61
N ILE A 71 2.39 3.94 -6.52
CA ILE A 71 1.28 3.00 -6.68
C ILE A 71 0.41 3.43 -7.87
N HIS A 72 0.14 2.52 -8.79
CA HIS A 72 -0.77 2.80 -9.90
C HIS A 72 -2.24 2.57 -9.51
N MET A 73 -2.61 1.40 -8.98
CA MET A 73 -4.00 1.09 -8.64
C MET A 73 -4.17 0.36 -7.32
N VAL A 74 -5.05 0.89 -6.46
CA VAL A 74 -5.58 0.21 -5.27
C VAL A 74 -7.10 0.16 -5.33
N ARG A 75 -7.68 -1.05 -5.38
CA ARG A 75 -9.14 -1.19 -5.39
C ARG A 75 -9.74 -1.06 -3.99
N SER A 76 -9.14 -1.70 -2.99
CA SER A 76 -9.63 -1.60 -1.61
C SER A 76 -8.51 -1.68 -0.60
N LEU A 77 -8.49 -0.69 0.30
CA LEU A 77 -7.66 -0.67 1.48
C LEU A 77 -8.51 -0.42 2.73
N LYS A 78 -8.41 -1.29 3.75
CA LYS A 78 -9.16 -1.09 4.99
C LYS A 78 -8.42 -0.22 6.00
N HIS A 79 -7.26 -0.65 6.48
CA HIS A 79 -6.54 0.03 7.56
C HIS A 79 -5.06 0.22 7.23
N ILE A 80 -4.62 1.47 7.28
CA ILE A 80 -3.22 1.86 7.39
C ILE A 80 -3.03 2.58 8.72
N HIS A 81 -2.06 2.15 9.52
CA HIS A 81 -1.75 2.84 10.76
C HIS A 81 -0.73 3.97 10.54
N MET A 82 0.42 3.69 9.91
CA MET A 82 1.46 4.70 9.71
C MET A 82 2.09 4.64 8.33
N VAL A 83 2.09 5.78 7.64
CA VAL A 83 2.87 6.03 6.42
C VAL A 83 3.77 7.24 6.64
N ARG A 84 5.09 7.03 6.56
CA ARG A 84 6.04 8.16 6.73
C ARG A 84 6.18 8.97 5.44
N SER A 85 6.25 8.33 4.29
CA SER A 85 6.41 9.03 3.02
C SER A 85 5.75 8.24 1.89
N LEU A 86 4.93 8.94 1.13
CA LEU A 86 4.35 8.48 -0.11
C LEU A 86 4.55 9.55 -1.19
N LYS A 87 5.10 9.18 -2.36
CA LYS A 87 5.28 10.13 -3.47
C LYS A 87 4.06 10.21 -4.38
N HIS A 88 3.70 9.13 -5.08
CA HIS A 88 2.55 9.17 -6.00
C HIS A 88 1.62 7.97 -5.84
N ILE A 89 0.32 8.26 -5.81
CA ILE A 89 -0.74 7.29 -6.08
C ILE A 89 -1.58 7.79 -7.26
N HIS A 90 -1.78 6.96 -8.27
CA HIS A 90 -2.62 7.31 -9.40
C HIS A 90 -4.12 7.09 -9.11
N MET A 91 -4.52 5.91 -8.63
CA MET A 91 -5.94 5.62 -8.35
C MET A 91 -6.15 4.83 -7.06
N VAL A 92 -7.05 5.34 -6.20
CA VAL A 92 -7.60 4.64 -5.04
C VAL A 92 -9.12 4.62 -5.13
N ARG A 93 -9.70 3.43 -5.29
CA ARG A 93 -11.17 3.30 -5.36
C ARG A 93 -11.82 3.39 -3.98
N SER A 94 -11.25 2.77 -2.95
CA SER A 94 -11.81 2.80 -1.61
C SER A 94 -10.71 2.69 -0.56
N LEU A 95 -10.73 3.64 0.37
CA LEU A 95 -9.92 3.63 1.57
C LEU A 95 -10.82 3.86 2.79
N LYS A 96 -10.76 2.97 3.79
CA LYS A 96 -11.56 3.15 5.01
C LYS A 96 -10.85 4.00 6.05
N HIS A 97 -9.69 3.57 6.56
CA HIS A 97 -9.01 4.26 7.66
C HIS A 97 -7.52 4.44 7.37
N ILE A 98 -7.05 5.69 7.47
CA ILE A 98 -5.64 5.99 7.71
C ILE A 98 -5.52 6.74 9.03
N HIS A 99 -4.63 6.26 9.92
CA HIS A 99 -4.39 6.95 11.18
C HIS A 99 -3.35 8.09 11.04
N MET A 100 -2.16 7.80 10.49
CA MET A 100 -1.10 8.81 10.36
C MET A 100 -0.42 8.78 8.99
N VAL A 101 -0.38 9.93 8.33
CA VAL A 101 0.46 10.20 7.16
C VAL A 101 1.38 11.38 7.46
N ARG A 102 2.69 11.15 7.46
CA ARG A 102 3.66 12.24 7.68
C ARG A 102 3.87 13.09 6.43
N SER A 103 3.92 12.46 5.25
CA SER A 103 4.12 13.18 3.99
C SER A 103 3.49 12.43 2.84
N LEU A 104 2.68 13.15 2.07
CA LEU A 104 2.11 12.72 0.82
C LEU A 104 2.31 13.81 -0.24
N LYS A 105 2.90 13.47 -1.39
CA LYS A 105 3.07 14.43 -2.49
C LYS A 105 1.84 14.47 -3.40
N HIS A 106 1.58 13.40 -4.17
CA HIS A 106 0.50 13.41 -5.15
C HIS A 106 -0.46 12.22 -5.01
N ILE A 107 -1.76 12.51 -5.00
CA ILE A 107 -2.80 11.55 -5.35
C ILE A 107 -3.63 12.11 -6.51
N HIS A 108 -3.76 11.34 -7.59
CA HIS A 108 -4.52 11.76 -8.79
C HIS A 108 -6.02 11.42 -8.73
N MET A 109 -6.42 10.35 -8.05
CA MET A 109 -7.84 10.03 -7.92
C MET A 109 -8.13 9.23 -6.66
N VAL A 110 -9.00 9.78 -5.81
CA VAL A 110 -9.65 9.04 -4.72
C VAL A 110 -11.15 9.10 -4.94
N ARG A 111 -11.79 7.92 -5.02
CA ARG A 111 -13.25 7.83 -5.17
C ARG A 111 -13.99 7.76 -3.82
N SER A 112 -13.39 7.13 -2.82
CA SER A 112 -14.01 6.99 -1.49
C SER A 112 -12.95 6.94 -0.41
N LEU A 113 -13.10 7.84 0.56
CA LEU A 113 -12.34 7.89 1.80
C LEU A 113 -13.34 8.01 2.96
N LYS A 114 -13.22 7.16 4.00
CA LYS A 114 -14.06 7.30 5.19
C LYS A 114 -13.41 8.14 6.29
N HIS A 115 -12.21 7.77 6.74
CA HIS A 115 -11.54 8.43 7.85
C HIS A 115 -10.05 8.61 7.60
N ILE A 116 -9.58 9.83 7.84
CA ILE A 116 -8.17 10.15 8.06
C ILE A 116 -8.07 10.92 9.36
N HIS A 117 -7.20 10.47 10.26
CA HIS A 117 -7.04 11.10 11.57
C HIS A 117 -5.96 12.20 11.55
N MET A 118 -4.77 11.94 10.99
CA MET A 118 -3.68 12.91 10.95
C MET A 118 -2.91 12.88 9.63
N VAL A 119 -2.79 14.06 9.00
CA VAL A 119 -1.90 14.31 7.86
C VAL A 119 -1.02 15.51 8.19
N ARG A 120 0.30 15.33 8.19
CA ARG A 120 1.24 16.42 8.47
C ARG A 120 1.60 17.24 7.23
N SER A 121 1.74 16.61 6.07
CA SER A 121 1.90 17.34 4.81
C SER A 121 1.25 16.61 3.64
N LEU A 122 0.54 17.39 2.83
CA LEU A 122 -0.15 16.98 1.62
C LEU A 122 0.11 18.06 0.56
N GLU A 123 0.70 17.71 -0.59
CA GLU A 123 0.96 18.69 -1.66
C GLU A 123 -0.23 18.78 -2.64
N HIS A 124 -0.63 17.67 -3.26
CA HIS A 124 -1.67 17.65 -4.28
C HIS A 124 -2.59 16.44 -4.14
N ILE A 125 -3.91 16.69 -4.07
CA ILE A 125 -4.93 15.66 -4.14
C ILE A 125 -6.04 16.08 -5.11
N THR A 126 -6.37 15.21 -6.04
CA THR A 126 -7.56 15.34 -6.88
C THR A 126 -8.59 14.29 -6.48
N TRP A 127 -9.78 14.79 -6.14
CA TRP A 127 -10.94 14.01 -5.78
C TRP A 127 -11.80 13.83 -7.03
N SER A 128 -12.27 12.61 -7.26
CA SER A 128 -13.33 12.37 -8.24
C SER A 128 -14.56 11.98 -7.43
N ALA A 129 -15.49 12.92 -7.34
CA ALA A 129 -16.87 12.58 -7.02
C ALA A 129 -17.44 11.80 -8.22
N ALA A 130 -18.12 10.70 -7.92
CA ALA A 130 -19.27 10.30 -8.73
C ALA A 130 -20.48 10.98 -8.10
#